data_AF-A0A2H3NXQ0-F1
#
_entry.id   AF-A0A2H3NXQ0-F1
#
_cell.length_a   1.000
_cell.length_b   1.000
_cell.length_c   1.000
_cell.angle_alpha   90.00
_cell.angle_beta   90.00
_cell.angle_gamma   90.00
#
_symmetry.space_group_name_H-M   'P 1'
#
loop_
_entity.id
_entity.type
_entity.pdbx_description
1 polymer ?
#
loop_
_entity_poly.entity_id
_entity_poly.type
_entity_poly.pdbx_seq_one_letter_code
_entity_poly.pdbx_strand_id
1 'polypeptide(L)'
;MANFLTEWRRRWMLTCQEVNGFLEAYVDGRLDTTTKAQFERHINGCETCRTYLQQYRATIDLVKEADPANDHPPEPSDALVDETLSFLRDHYEPPTNNASS
;
A
#
# COMPACT_ATOMS: atom_id res chain seq x y z
N MET A 1 33.79 -0.31 20.84
CA MET A 1 32.89 0.74 21.37
C MET A 1 32.23 1.40 20.17
N ALA A 2 30.98 1.05 19.87
CA ALA A 2 30.24 1.69 18.77
C ALA A 2 30.13 3.19 19.09
N ASN A 3 30.63 4.02 18.18
CA ASN A 3 30.70 5.45 18.35
C ASN A 3 29.28 6.03 18.26
N PHE A 4 28.76 6.53 19.38
CA PHE A 4 27.41 7.09 19.55
C PHE A 4 27.04 8.11 18.45
N LEU A 5 28.03 8.85 17.93
CA LEU A 5 27.86 9.84 16.87
C LEU A 5 27.48 9.22 15.50
N THR A 6 27.88 7.98 15.23
CA THR A 6 27.59 7.26 13.97
C THR A 6 26.17 6.68 13.94
N GLU A 7 25.66 6.24 15.09
CA GLU A 7 24.29 5.72 15.21
C GLU A 7 23.25 6.85 15.10
N TRP A 8 23.56 8.02 15.65
CA TRP A 8 22.72 9.22 15.54
C TRP A 8 22.68 9.80 14.12
N ARG A 9 23.80 9.73 13.37
CA ARG A 9 23.83 10.16 11.96
C ARG A 9 23.06 9.23 11.02
N ARG A 10 23.00 7.92 11.31
CA ARG A 10 22.13 6.98 10.58
C ARG A 10 20.64 7.23 10.85
N ARG A 11 20.27 7.63 12.07
CA ARG A 11 18.88 7.93 12.44
C ARG A 11 18.23 9.05 11.60
N TRP A 12 19.04 9.90 10.97
CA TRP A 12 18.59 11.08 10.20
C TRP A 12 18.76 10.96 8.68
N MET A 13 19.29 9.85 8.18
CA MET A 13 19.37 9.58 6.75
C MET A 13 18.80 8.19 6.48
N LEU A 14 17.46 8.10 6.44
CA LEU A 14 16.80 6.95 5.85
C LEU A 14 17.33 6.80 4.42
N THR A 15 17.82 5.61 4.11
CA THR A 15 18.22 5.25 2.75
C THR A 15 16.98 5.14 1.86
N CYS A 16 17.16 5.30 0.54
CA CYS A 16 16.07 5.08 -0.42
C CYS A 16 15.44 3.70 -0.26
N GLN A 17 16.25 2.69 0.08
CA GLN A 17 15.78 1.32 0.30
C GLN A 17 14.87 1.21 1.54
N GLU A 18 15.22 1.87 2.65
CA GLU A 18 14.40 1.89 3.86
C GLU A 18 13.07 2.63 3.64
N VAL A 19 13.11 3.77 2.92
CA VAL A 19 11.89 4.51 2.58
C VAL A 19 10.98 3.69 1.66
N ASN A 20 11.54 3.08 0.61
CA ASN A 20 10.75 2.27 -0.31
C ASN A 20 10.16 1.03 0.38
N GLY A 21 10.92 0.34 1.23
CA GLY A 21 10.40 -0.81 1.98
C GLY A 21 9.29 -0.42 2.95
N PHE A 22 9.35 0.78 3.54
CA PHE A 22 8.27 1.32 4.36
C PHE A 22 7.01 1.62 3.52
N LEU A 23 7.17 2.28 2.37
CA LEU A 23 6.04 2.61 1.49
C LEU A 23 5.38 1.36 0.89
N GLU A 24 6.18 0.37 0.50
CA GLU A 24 5.71 -0.93 0.03
C GLU A 24 4.86 -1.60 1.13
N ALA A 25 5.37 -1.68 2.35
CA ALA A 25 4.63 -2.22 3.48
C ALA A 25 3.35 -1.44 3.80
N TYR A 26 3.33 -0.12 3.59
CA TYR A 26 2.13 0.68 3.74
C TYR A 26 1.08 0.37 2.67
N VAL A 27 1.48 0.33 1.39
CA VAL A 27 0.58 0.07 0.26
C VAL A 27 0.01 -1.35 0.33
N ASP A 28 0.82 -2.33 0.73
CA ASP A 28 0.39 -3.72 0.92
C ASP A 28 -0.41 -3.96 2.23
N GLY A 29 -0.58 -2.94 3.07
CA GLY A 29 -1.29 -3.07 4.35
C GLY A 29 -0.56 -3.92 5.39
N ARG A 30 0.76 -4.08 5.29
CA ARG A 30 1.62 -4.88 6.17
C ARG A 30 2.15 -4.13 7.40
N LEU A 31 1.94 -2.81 7.47
CA LEU A 31 2.30 -2.04 8.67
C LEU A 31 1.39 -2.40 9.86
N ASP A 32 1.97 -2.39 11.07
CA ASP A 32 1.17 -2.49 12.28
C ASP A 32 0.23 -1.28 12.43
N THR A 33 -0.87 -1.46 13.16
CA THR A 33 -1.95 -0.48 13.32
C THR A 33 -1.43 0.87 13.83
N THR A 34 -0.46 0.86 14.74
CA THR A 34 0.07 2.09 15.35
C THR A 34 0.91 2.87 14.35
N THR A 35 1.81 2.19 13.65
CA THR A 35 2.66 2.80 12.63
C THR A 35 1.83 3.31 11.45
N LYS A 36 0.84 2.53 10.99
CA LYS A 36 -0.09 2.94 9.94
C LYS A 36 -0.82 4.24 10.31
N ALA A 37 -1.42 4.30 11.51
CA ALA A 37 -2.14 5.48 11.96
C ALA A 37 -1.24 6.72 12.08
N GLN A 38 0.02 6.55 12.52
CA GLN A 38 0.98 7.66 12.57
C GLN A 38 1.33 8.18 11.17
N PHE A 39 1.54 7.28 10.21
CA PHE A 39 1.84 7.66 8.83
C PHE A 39 0.66 8.32 8.14
N GLU A 40 -0.56 7.81 8.33
CA GLU A 40 -1.79 8.41 7.82
C GLU A 40 -1.99 9.83 8.35
N ARG A 41 -1.77 10.05 9.66
CA ARG A 41 -1.75 11.40 10.24
C ARG A 41 -0.74 12.32 9.55
N HIS A 42 0.45 11.81 9.22
CA HIS A 42 1.49 12.60 8.56
C HIS A 42 1.09 13.01 7.13
N ILE A 43 0.64 12.08 6.29
CA ILE A 43 0.23 12.39 4.91
C ILE A 43 -1.06 13.23 4.84
N ASN A 44 -1.89 13.18 5.88
CA ASN A 44 -3.04 14.09 6.02
C ASN A 44 -2.58 15.53 6.31
N GLY A 45 -1.48 15.72 7.04
CA GLY A 45 -0.92 17.03 7.37
C GLY A 45 0.17 17.56 6.44
N CYS A 46 0.71 16.74 5.53
CA CYS A 46 1.85 17.10 4.68
C CYS A 46 1.53 16.87 3.19
N GLU A 47 1.34 17.95 2.44
CA GLU A 47 1.04 17.90 1.00
C GLU A 47 2.16 17.24 0.19
N THR A 48 3.42 17.58 0.45
CA THR A 48 4.57 17.00 -0.25
C THR A 48 4.61 15.47 -0.14
N CYS A 49 4.36 14.93 1.06
CA CYS A 49 4.37 13.49 1.27
C CYS A 49 3.15 12.81 0.64
N ARG A 50 2.01 13.49 0.58
CA ARG A 50 0.83 13.00 -0.15
C ARG A 50 1.10 12.90 -1.65
N THR A 51 1.69 13.93 -2.25
CA THR A 51 2.09 13.92 -3.66
C THR A 51 3.12 12.84 -3.94
N TYR A 52 4.11 12.67 -3.06
CA TYR A 52 5.10 11.61 -3.20
C TYR A 52 4.47 10.21 -3.16
N LEU A 53 3.55 9.95 -2.23
CA LEU A 53 2.81 8.69 -2.17
C LEU A 53 1.97 8.45 -3.43
N GLN A 54 1.37 9.50 -4.00
CA GLN A 54 0.63 9.40 -5.26
C GLN A 54 1.55 9.01 -6.42
N GLN A 55 2.73 9.62 -6.53
CA GLN A 55 3.74 9.27 -7.55
C GLN A 55 4.27 7.85 -7.38
N TYR A 56 4.48 7.42 -6.13
CA TYR A 56 4.88 6.05 -5.82
C TYR A 56 3.84 5.04 -6.30
N ARG A 57 2.55 5.27 -6.02
CA ARG A 57 1.45 4.42 -6.52
C ARG A 57 1.38 4.40 -8.05
N ALA A 58 1.48 5.56 -8.69
CA ALA A 58 1.50 5.63 -10.16
C ALA A 58 2.68 4.86 -10.77
N THR A 59 3.83 4.81 -10.08
CA THR A 59 4.98 4.01 -10.52
C THR A 59 4.67 2.52 -10.47
N ILE A 60 3.97 2.05 -9.44
CA ILE A 60 3.51 0.65 -9.34
C ILE A 60 2.58 0.33 -10.52
N ASP A 61 1.59 1.18 -10.77
CA ASP A 61 0.62 0.96 -11.86
C ASP A 61 1.31 0.92 -13.24
N LEU A 62 2.23 1.85 -13.51
CA LEU A 62 3.00 1.87 -14.76
C LEU A 62 3.87 0.62 -14.93
N VAL A 63 4.47 0.09 -13.86
CA VAL A 63 5.26 -1.15 -13.93
C VAL A 63 4.36 -2.35 -14.23
N LYS A 64 3.18 -2.42 -13.62
CA LYS A 64 2.18 -3.47 -13.89
C LYS A 64 1.70 -3.45 -15.34
N GLU A 65 1.43 -2.26 -15.87
CA GLU A 65 1.04 -2.06 -17.27
C GLU A 65 2.16 -2.44 -18.26
N ALA A 66 3.42 -2.16 -17.90
CA ALA A 66 4.56 -2.44 -18.76
C ALA A 66 4.90 -3.94 -18.86
N ASP A 67 4.51 -4.74 -17.86
CA ASP A 67 4.78 -6.17 -17.80
C ASP A 67 3.59 -6.97 -17.23
N PRO A 68 2.49 -7.08 -18.00
CA PRO A 68 1.28 -7.77 -17.54
C PRO A 68 1.51 -9.28 -17.31
N ALA A 69 2.58 -9.86 -17.86
CA ALA A 69 2.91 -11.26 -17.65
C ALA A 69 3.52 -11.55 -16.27
N ASN A 70 4.13 -10.56 -15.62
CA ASN A 70 4.73 -10.70 -14.27
C ASN A 70 3.79 -10.24 -13.13
N ASP A 71 2.70 -9.52 -13.43
CA ASP A 71 1.70 -9.07 -12.43
C ASP A 71 0.43 -9.95 -12.41
N HIS A 72 0.48 -11.14 -13.03
CA HIS A 72 -0.59 -12.12 -12.85
C HIS A 72 -0.27 -13.04 -11.66
N PRO A 73 -0.93 -12.90 -10.49
CA PRO A 73 -1.10 -14.05 -9.62
C PRO A 73 -1.67 -15.21 -10.46
N PRO A 74 -1.35 -16.46 -10.13
CA PRO A 74 -1.83 -17.60 -10.90
C PRO A 74 -3.34 -17.49 -11.09
N GLU A 75 -3.81 -17.72 -12.32
CA GLU A 75 -5.24 -17.74 -12.63
C GLU A 75 -5.95 -18.59 -11.56
N PRO A 76 -6.95 -18.03 -10.86
CA PRO A 76 -7.67 -18.78 -9.84
C PRO A 76 -8.36 -19.98 -10.49
N SER A 77 -8.49 -21.08 -9.75
CA SER A 77 -9.22 -22.24 -10.27
C SER A 77 -10.69 -21.90 -10.48
N ASP A 78 -11.31 -22.50 -11.50
CA ASP A 78 -12.74 -22.35 -11.77
C ASP A 78 -13.59 -22.63 -10.52
N ALA A 79 -13.19 -23.61 -9.71
CA ALA A 79 -13.86 -23.95 -8.46
C ALA A 79 -13.85 -22.79 -7.44
N LEU A 80 -12.73 -22.07 -7.29
CA LEU A 80 -12.64 -20.92 -6.39
C LEU A 80 -13.47 -19.75 -6.91
N VAL A 81 -13.47 -19.54 -8.24
CA VAL A 81 -14.29 -18.51 -8.89
C VAL A 81 -15.78 -18.80 -8.65
N ASP A 82 -16.22 -20.03 -8.89
CA ASP A 82 -17.61 -20.44 -8.69
C ASP A 82 -18.06 -20.28 -7.24
N GLU A 83 -17.23 -20.71 -6.28
CA GLU A 83 -17.51 -20.56 -4.85
C GLU A 83 -17.65 -19.07 -4.46
N THR A 84 -16.71 -18.24 -4.90
CA THR A 84 -16.74 -16.79 -4.64
C THR A 84 -17.99 -16.14 -5.23
N LEU A 85 -18.36 -16.49 -6.46
CA LEU A 85 -19.56 -15.98 -7.12
C LEU A 85 -20.86 -16.45 -6.45
N SER A 86 -20.90 -17.68 -5.94
CA SER A 86 -22.03 -18.18 -5.15
C SER A 86 -22.16 -17.39 -3.85
N PHE A 87 -21.06 -17.25 -3.10
CA PHE A 87 -21.04 -16.49 -1.85
C PHE A 87 -21.49 -15.05 -2.04
N LEU A 88 -20.95 -14.34 -3.05
CA LEU A 88 -21.32 -12.96 -3.32
C LEU A 88 -22.79 -12.83 -3.71
N ARG A 89 -23.36 -13.78 -4.45
CA ARG A 89 -24.79 -13.74 -4.82
C ARG A 89 -25.72 -13.78 -3.61
N ASP A 90 -25.33 -14.51 -2.58
CA ASP A 90 -26.13 -14.71 -1.38
C ASP A 90 -25.88 -13.64 -0.30
N HIS A 91 -24.69 -13.03 -0.29
CA HIS A 91 -24.24 -12.15 0.79
C HIS A 91 -23.88 -10.71 0.39
N TYR A 92 -23.80 -10.40 -0.90
CA TYR A 92 -23.47 -9.06 -1.36
C TYR A 92 -24.67 -8.12 -1.20
N GLU A 93 -24.53 -7.15 -0.31
CA GLU A 93 -25.42 -6.00 -0.24
C GLU A 93 -24.74 -4.81 -0.95
N PRO A 94 -25.32 -4.28 -2.04
CA PRO A 94 -24.73 -3.15 -2.74
C PRO A 94 -24.70 -1.92 -1.81
N PRO A 95 -23.63 -1.11 -1.85
CA PRO A 95 -23.56 0.11 -1.05
C PRO A 95 -24.73 1.03 -1.42
N THR A 96 -25.51 1.45 -0.41
CA THR A 96 -26.55 2.46 -0.60
C THR A 96 -25.88 3.81 -0.79
N ASN A 97 -25.96 4.34 -2.01
CA ASN A 97 -25.43 5.65 -2.37
C ASN A 97 -26.30 6.76 -1.74
N ASN A 98 -25.90 7.25 -0.57
CA ASN A 98 -26.32 8.56 -0.07
C ASN A 98 -25.53 9.68 -0.77
N ALA A 99 -25.71 9.80 -2.10
CA ALA A 99 -25.37 11.01 -2.83
C ALA A 99 -26.46 12.06 -2.58
N SER A 100 -26.35 12.77 -1.46
CA SER A 100 -27.09 14.00 -1.21
C SER A 100 -26.27 14.89 -0.28
N SER A 101 -25.46 15.76 -0.88
CA SER A 101 -25.23 17.18 -0.52
C SER A 101 -24.05 17.74 -1.32
#